data_AF-A0A7S4URP4-F1
#
_entry.id   AF-A0A7S4URP4-F1
#
_cell.length_a   1.000
_cell.length_b   1.000
_cell.length_c   1.000
_cell.angle_alpha   90.00
_cell.angle_beta   90.00
_cell.angle_gamma   90.00
#
_symmetry.space_group_name_H-M   'P 1'
#
loop_
_entity.id
_entity.type
_entity.pdbx_description
1 polymer ?
#
loop_
_entity_poly.entity_id
_entity_poly.type
_entity_poly.pdbx_seq_one_letter_code
_entity_poly.pdbx_strand_id
1 'polypeptide(L)'
;FSLARETSTRAWLARPKHQELLSSLRLSLDEVVDNLTRSLRTSFGVSGMQDIAPRYASIDLDQQSVVALVHSVSSHVPEDIARRLQEYQQSSARRRYHVTLWHSQSHAVELLQELSEFKGAAQVISPALLVADEYCIALSVRVLSNALSPTVPCYNQFPHVTLWCVKPDMAKHSNELIEAAVAGGDNGGDSPRPFTLDLQELQD
;
A
#
# COMPACT_ATOMS: atom_id res chain seq x y z
N PHE A 1 -11.01 -19.38 21.06
CA PHE A 1 -12.00 -19.18 19.98
C PHE A 1 -11.27 -18.73 18.72
N SER A 2 -11.11 -19.65 17.78
CA SER A 2 -10.48 -19.41 16.48
C SER A 2 -11.52 -18.86 15.50
N LEU A 3 -11.34 -17.63 15.04
CA LEU A 3 -12.17 -17.00 14.00
C LEU A 3 -11.28 -16.23 13.01
N ALA A 4 -10.28 -16.93 12.47
CA ALA A 4 -9.71 -16.62 11.18
C ALA A 4 -10.57 -17.32 10.12
N ARG A 5 -11.71 -16.72 9.75
CA ARG A 5 -12.35 -17.04 8.47
C ARG A 5 -11.95 -15.95 7.49
N GLU A 6 -10.83 -16.20 6.81
CA GLU A 6 -10.48 -15.57 5.55
C GLU A 6 -11.70 -15.65 4.63
N THR A 7 -12.40 -14.54 4.43
CA THR A 7 -13.39 -14.44 3.37
C THR A 7 -12.64 -13.99 2.13
N SER A 8 -12.30 -14.96 1.27
CA SER A 8 -11.63 -14.67 0.01
C SER A 8 -12.45 -13.66 -0.80
N THR A 9 -11.80 -12.83 -1.62
CA THR A 9 -12.44 -11.86 -2.53
C THR A 9 -13.57 -12.53 -3.35
N ARG A 10 -13.37 -13.80 -3.73
CA ARG A 10 -14.38 -14.63 -4.41
C ARG A 10 -15.63 -14.85 -3.54
N ALA A 11 -15.48 -15.12 -2.26
CA ALA A 11 -16.59 -15.30 -1.32
C ALA A 11 -17.34 -13.98 -1.03
N TRP A 12 -16.66 -12.84 -1.09
CA TRP A 12 -17.29 -11.52 -0.95
C TRP A 12 -18.05 -11.11 -2.22
N LEU A 13 -17.47 -11.33 -3.40
CA LEU A 13 -18.11 -11.06 -4.71
C LEU A 13 -19.24 -12.03 -5.06
N ALA A 14 -19.26 -13.22 -4.46
CA ALA A 14 -20.35 -14.19 -4.63
C ALA A 14 -21.64 -13.81 -3.86
N ARG A 15 -21.64 -12.69 -3.11
CA ARG A 15 -22.84 -12.24 -2.39
C ARG A 15 -23.90 -11.73 -3.38
N PRO A 16 -25.20 -11.99 -3.15
CA PRO A 16 -26.29 -11.67 -4.10
C PRO A 16 -26.29 -10.21 -4.60
N LYS A 17 -26.09 -9.25 -3.68
CA LYS A 17 -26.03 -7.81 -4.00
C LYS A 17 -24.90 -7.45 -4.98
N HIS A 18 -23.78 -8.18 -4.95
CA HIS A 18 -22.65 -7.94 -5.85
C HIS A 18 -22.84 -8.66 -7.18
N GLN A 19 -23.52 -9.81 -7.19
CA GLN A 19 -23.87 -10.49 -8.45
C GLN A 19 -24.83 -9.68 -9.31
N GLU A 20 -25.80 -8.99 -8.70
CA GLU A 20 -26.70 -8.06 -9.41
C GLU A 20 -25.93 -6.88 -10.04
N LEU A 21 -24.95 -6.32 -9.30
CA LEU A 21 -24.09 -5.25 -9.82
C LEU A 21 -23.22 -5.73 -10.99
N LEU A 22 -22.56 -6.89 -10.86
CA LEU A 22 -21.71 -7.48 -11.90
C LEU A 22 -22.49 -7.77 -13.18
N SER A 23 -23.71 -8.30 -13.04
CA SER A 23 -24.58 -8.58 -14.18
C SER A 23 -25.09 -7.30 -14.86
N SER A 24 -25.38 -6.23 -14.10
CA SER A 24 -25.70 -4.92 -14.69
C SER A 24 -24.55 -4.30 -15.49
N LEU A 25 -23.31 -4.56 -15.08
CA LEU A 25 -22.09 -4.06 -15.72
C LEU A 25 -21.57 -4.97 -16.84
N ARG A 26 -22.23 -6.12 -17.09
CA ARG A 26 -21.82 -7.16 -18.05
C ARG A 26 -20.39 -7.69 -17.81
N LEU A 27 -19.90 -7.65 -16.58
CA LEU A 27 -18.59 -8.18 -16.22
C LEU A 27 -18.75 -9.58 -15.64
N SER A 28 -17.94 -10.54 -16.11
CA SER A 28 -17.89 -11.86 -15.47
C SER A 28 -17.15 -11.79 -14.13
N LEU A 29 -17.52 -12.67 -13.19
CA LEU A 29 -16.83 -12.78 -11.91
C LEU A 29 -15.33 -13.06 -12.11
N ASP A 30 -15.00 -13.89 -13.10
CA ASP A 30 -13.61 -14.23 -13.40
C ASP A 30 -12.87 -13.06 -14.08
N GLU A 31 -13.49 -12.23 -14.94
CA GLU A 31 -12.87 -10.98 -15.45
C GLU A 31 -12.67 -9.92 -14.36
N VAL A 32 -13.61 -9.79 -13.42
CA VAL A 32 -13.46 -8.89 -12.28
C VAL A 32 -12.37 -9.41 -11.35
N VAL A 33 -12.33 -10.71 -11.09
CA VAL A 33 -11.26 -11.33 -10.32
C VAL A 33 -9.93 -11.17 -11.05
N ASP A 34 -9.83 -11.35 -12.36
CA ASP A 34 -8.57 -11.22 -13.11
C ASP A 34 -8.10 -9.77 -13.21
N ASN A 35 -9.00 -8.81 -13.40
CA ASN A 35 -8.68 -7.38 -13.35
C ASN A 35 -8.34 -6.92 -11.92
N LEU A 36 -8.99 -7.48 -10.90
CA LEU A 36 -8.64 -7.28 -9.50
C LEU A 36 -7.38 -8.04 -9.08
N THR A 37 -6.99 -9.12 -9.75
CA THR A 37 -5.78 -9.91 -9.45
C THR A 37 -4.55 -9.27 -10.07
N ARG A 38 -4.73 -8.35 -11.02
CA ARG A 38 -3.69 -7.42 -11.48
C ARG A 38 -3.50 -6.21 -10.54
N SER A 39 -4.41 -6.00 -9.61
CA SER A 39 -4.29 -5.02 -8.51
C SER A 39 -4.00 -5.75 -7.21
N LEU A 40 -3.18 -5.18 -6.32
CA LEU A 40 -2.79 -5.80 -5.05
C LEU A 40 -4.04 -6.30 -4.30
N ARG A 41 -4.15 -7.61 -4.02
CA ARG A 41 -5.20 -8.13 -3.12
C ARG A 41 -4.90 -7.61 -1.73
N THR A 42 -5.83 -6.86 -1.14
CA THR A 42 -5.61 -6.25 0.16
C THR A 42 -6.63 -6.68 1.20
N SER A 43 -6.16 -7.02 2.40
CA SER A 43 -7.00 -7.11 3.59
C SER A 43 -6.78 -5.88 4.46
N PHE A 44 -7.85 -5.19 4.83
CA PHE A 44 -7.77 -4.20 5.90
C PHE A 44 -7.37 -4.89 7.21
N GLY A 45 -6.28 -4.43 7.81
CA GLY A 45 -5.76 -4.90 9.07
C GLY A 45 -5.75 -3.78 10.11
N VAL A 46 -6.20 -4.08 11.32
CA VAL A 46 -5.90 -3.27 12.50
C VAL A 46 -4.85 -4.03 13.29
N SER A 47 -3.67 -3.45 13.44
CA SER A 47 -2.57 -4.10 14.16
C SER A 47 -2.30 -3.39 15.47
N GLY A 48 -2.40 -4.16 16.55
CA GLY A 48 -2.04 -3.85 17.92
C GLY A 48 -1.82 -5.17 18.65
N MET A 49 -0.99 -5.19 19.69
CA MET A 49 -0.95 -6.36 20.58
C MET A 49 -2.36 -6.52 21.17
N GLN A 50 -2.87 -7.76 21.20
CA GLN A 50 -4.05 -8.07 22.00
C GLN A 50 -3.81 -7.48 23.40
N ASP A 51 -4.77 -6.69 23.89
CA ASP A 51 -4.75 -5.93 25.17
C ASP A 51 -4.18 -4.49 25.17
N ILE A 52 -3.78 -3.93 24.03
CA ILE A 52 -3.39 -2.50 23.91
C ILE A 52 -4.26 -1.78 22.88
N ALA A 53 -4.61 -0.52 23.11
CA ALA A 53 -5.32 0.32 22.14
C ALA A 53 -4.64 0.25 20.74
N PRO A 54 -5.41 0.26 19.64
CA PRO A 54 -4.86 0.12 18.29
C PRO A 54 -3.77 1.17 18.00
N ARG A 55 -2.64 0.72 17.44
CA ARG A 55 -1.50 1.61 17.13
C ARG A 55 -1.62 2.21 15.73
N TYR A 56 -2.11 1.43 14.78
CA TYR A 56 -2.35 1.89 13.41
C TYR A 56 -3.47 1.08 12.74
N ALA A 57 -4.04 1.67 11.69
CA ALA A 57 -4.91 0.99 10.73
C ALA A 57 -4.24 1.02 9.36
N SER A 58 -4.28 -0.10 8.65
CA SER A 58 -3.59 -0.25 7.38
C SER A 58 -4.36 -1.09 6.37
N ILE A 59 -4.00 -0.89 5.11
CA ILE A 59 -4.32 -1.78 4.01
C ILE A 59 -3.12 -2.71 3.85
N ASP A 60 -3.26 -3.99 4.18
CA ASP A 60 -2.19 -4.97 3.96
C ASP A 60 -2.15 -5.33 2.48
N LEU A 61 -0.95 -5.38 1.91
CA LEU A 61 -0.71 -5.70 0.52
C LEU A 61 -0.23 -7.13 0.36
N ASP A 62 -0.69 -7.79 -0.71
CA ASP A 62 -0.16 -9.07 -1.12
C ASP A 62 1.34 -9.00 -1.45
N GLN A 63 2.13 -9.88 -0.83
CA GLN A 63 3.58 -9.91 -0.97
C GLN A 63 4.01 -10.21 -2.42
N GLN A 64 3.33 -11.12 -3.12
CA GLN A 64 3.73 -11.50 -4.48
C GLN A 64 3.58 -10.32 -5.45
N SER A 65 2.49 -9.57 -5.30
CA SER A 65 2.20 -8.38 -6.10
C SER A 65 3.23 -7.27 -5.87
N VAL A 66 3.65 -7.01 -4.62
CA VAL A 66 4.72 -6.04 -4.34
C VAL A 66 6.06 -6.51 -4.90
N VAL A 67 6.37 -7.81 -4.78
CA VAL A 67 7.61 -8.38 -5.33
C VAL A 67 7.65 -8.27 -6.86
N ALA A 68 6.53 -8.55 -7.54
CA ALA A 68 6.41 -8.41 -8.99
C ALA A 68 6.63 -6.95 -9.44
N LEU A 69 6.04 -5.98 -8.73
CA LEU A 69 6.26 -4.56 -8.99
C LEU A 69 7.73 -4.16 -8.79
N VAL A 70 8.36 -4.60 -7.70
CA VAL A 70 9.79 -4.33 -7.45
C VAL A 70 10.65 -4.91 -8.57
N HIS A 71 10.35 -6.12 -9.04
CA HIS A 71 11.05 -6.72 -10.18
C HIS A 71 10.88 -5.91 -11.46
N SER A 72 9.68 -5.41 -11.77
CA SER A 72 9.45 -4.64 -12.99
C SER A 72 10.14 -3.29 -12.99
N VAL A 73 10.34 -2.66 -11.83
CA VAL A 73 11.03 -1.35 -11.75
C VAL A 73 12.55 -1.46 -11.58
N SER A 74 13.07 -2.66 -11.28
CA SER A 74 14.49 -2.86 -10.98
C SER A 74 15.44 -2.47 -12.13
N SER A 75 14.99 -2.57 -13.39
CA SER A 75 15.76 -2.15 -14.57
C SER A 75 15.72 -0.64 -14.84
N HIS A 76 14.89 0.10 -14.11
CA HIS A 76 14.67 1.54 -14.30
C HIS A 76 15.25 2.39 -13.15
N VAL A 77 15.93 1.75 -12.21
CA VAL A 77 16.56 2.41 -11.06
C VAL A 77 18.07 2.21 -11.08
N PRO A 78 18.84 3.11 -10.44
CA PRO A 78 20.27 2.92 -10.19
C PRO A 78 20.59 1.55 -9.56
N GLU A 79 21.76 1.00 -9.91
CA GLU A 79 22.19 -0.34 -9.48
C GLU A 79 22.19 -0.51 -7.96
N ASP A 80 22.56 0.54 -7.22
CA ASP A 80 22.59 0.52 -5.76
C ASP A 80 21.17 0.47 -5.15
N ILE A 81 20.17 1.11 -5.77
CA ILE A 81 18.76 1.04 -5.37
C ILE A 81 18.20 -0.34 -5.71
N ALA A 82 18.48 -0.86 -6.92
CA ALA A 82 18.07 -2.20 -7.33
C ALA A 82 18.62 -3.27 -6.38
N ARG A 83 19.90 -3.19 -6.02
CA ARG A 83 20.53 -4.09 -5.05
C ARG A 83 19.86 -4.04 -3.70
N ARG A 84 19.58 -2.84 -3.15
CA ARG A 84 18.90 -2.69 -1.86
C ARG A 84 17.49 -3.27 -1.85
N LEU A 85 16.74 -3.09 -2.94
CA LEU A 85 15.43 -3.72 -3.12
C LEU A 85 15.52 -5.26 -3.13
N GLN A 86 16.54 -5.83 -3.81
CA GLN A 86 16.78 -7.27 -3.82
C GLN A 86 17.22 -7.83 -2.46
N GLU A 87 18.18 -7.17 -1.80
CA GLU A 87 18.64 -7.48 -0.44
C GLU A 87 17.49 -7.40 0.56
N TYR A 88 16.57 -6.46 0.36
CA TYR A 88 15.31 -6.47 1.06
C TYR A 88 14.65 -7.81 0.78
N GLN A 89 14.17 -8.08 -0.44
CA GLN A 89 13.34 -9.25 -0.75
C GLN A 89 13.87 -10.60 -0.20
N GLN A 90 15.19 -10.78 -0.18
CA GLN A 90 15.84 -12.01 0.26
C GLN A 90 15.94 -12.18 1.79
N SER A 91 15.87 -11.10 2.57
CA SER A 91 16.26 -11.13 4.00
C SER A 91 15.16 -11.46 5.01
N SER A 92 13.91 -11.82 4.63
CA SER A 92 12.90 -12.17 5.67
C SER A 92 11.76 -13.08 5.22
N ALA A 93 11.52 -14.14 5.99
CA ALA A 93 10.47 -15.14 5.80
C ALA A 93 9.02 -14.68 6.12
N ARG A 94 8.79 -13.44 6.58
CA ARG A 94 7.44 -12.92 6.90
C ARG A 94 7.37 -11.41 6.78
N ARG A 95 7.08 -10.89 5.59
CA ARG A 95 6.92 -9.45 5.37
C ARG A 95 5.48 -9.07 5.16
N ARG A 96 5.07 -8.02 5.84
CA ARG A 96 3.77 -7.37 5.65
C ARG A 96 4.00 -6.00 5.04
N TYR A 97 3.87 -5.94 3.73
CA TYR A 97 3.73 -4.67 3.05
C TYR A 97 2.35 -4.12 3.37
N HIS A 98 2.29 -2.84 3.71
CA HIS A 98 1.02 -2.22 4.08
C HIS A 98 1.06 -0.72 3.76
N VAL A 99 -0.12 -0.16 3.53
CA VAL A 99 -0.34 1.28 3.44
C VAL A 99 -0.97 1.72 4.75
N THR A 100 -0.29 2.58 5.49
CA THR A 100 -0.84 3.14 6.74
C THR A 100 -1.90 4.17 6.41
N LEU A 101 -3.13 3.95 6.91
CA LEU A 101 -4.26 4.86 6.77
C LEU A 101 -4.38 5.81 7.95
N TRP A 102 -4.06 5.32 9.15
CA TRP A 102 -4.17 6.03 10.42
C TRP A 102 -3.12 5.50 11.39
N HIS A 103 -2.60 6.38 12.25
CA HIS A 103 -1.64 6.05 13.30
C HIS A 103 -1.93 6.88 14.54
N SER A 104 -1.91 6.26 15.72
CA SER A 104 -2.36 6.86 16.98
C SER A 104 -1.52 8.06 17.44
N GLN A 105 -0.27 8.15 16.98
CA GLN A 105 0.61 9.28 17.29
C GLN A 105 0.32 10.54 16.46
N SER A 106 -0.42 10.40 15.35
CA SER A 106 -0.60 11.47 14.36
C SER A 106 -2.05 11.89 14.20
N HIS A 107 -2.99 11.06 14.66
CA HIS A 107 -4.41 11.22 14.34
C HIS A 107 -5.29 10.93 15.56
N ALA A 108 -6.43 11.62 15.62
CA ALA A 108 -7.42 11.46 16.67
C ALA A 108 -8.07 10.05 16.63
N VAL A 109 -8.45 9.51 17.79
CA VAL A 109 -8.96 8.13 17.92
C VAL A 109 -10.34 7.94 17.31
N GLU A 110 -11.13 9.02 17.21
CA GLU A 110 -12.47 9.04 16.62
C GLU A 110 -12.42 8.64 15.15
N LEU A 111 -11.37 9.04 14.43
CA LEU A 111 -11.13 8.68 13.02
C LEU A 111 -10.93 7.18 12.82
N LEU A 112 -10.48 6.46 13.85
CA LEU A 112 -10.35 5.00 13.78
C LEU A 112 -11.73 4.32 13.78
N GLN A 113 -12.74 4.92 14.41
CA GLN A 113 -14.10 4.38 14.39
C GLN A 113 -14.68 4.42 12.98
N GLU A 114 -14.45 5.50 12.23
CA GLU A 114 -14.82 5.62 10.82
C GLU A 114 -14.18 4.51 9.96
N LEU A 115 -12.89 4.23 10.19
CA LEU A 115 -12.19 3.15 9.47
C LEU A 115 -12.71 1.75 9.77
N SER A 116 -13.36 1.54 10.92
CA SER A 116 -13.87 0.23 11.31
C SER A 116 -14.97 -0.30 10.37
N GLU A 117 -15.69 0.60 9.69
CA GLU A 117 -16.73 0.27 8.70
C GLU A 117 -16.15 -0.41 7.45
N PHE A 118 -14.86 -0.19 7.17
CA PHE A 118 -14.15 -0.71 6.01
C PHE A 118 -13.45 -2.04 6.29
N LYS A 119 -13.66 -2.62 7.47
CA LYS A 119 -13.02 -3.87 7.88
C LYS A 119 -13.37 -5.02 6.92
N GLY A 120 -12.34 -5.59 6.30
CA GLY A 120 -12.49 -6.67 5.31
C GLY A 120 -12.90 -6.20 3.91
N ALA A 121 -13.02 -4.90 3.66
CA ALA A 121 -13.20 -4.37 2.32
C ALA A 121 -11.89 -4.52 1.52
N ALA A 122 -12.00 -4.98 0.28
CA ALA A 122 -10.88 -4.94 -0.66
C ALA A 122 -10.65 -3.49 -1.12
N GLN A 123 -9.40 -3.05 -1.21
CA GLN A 123 -9.05 -1.70 -1.65
C GLN A 123 -8.19 -1.79 -2.90
N VAL A 124 -8.34 -0.83 -3.80
CA VAL A 124 -7.48 -0.74 -4.99
C VAL A 124 -6.39 0.27 -4.71
N ILE A 125 -5.14 -0.17 -4.89
CA ILE A 125 -3.96 0.65 -4.70
C ILE A 125 -3.27 0.82 -6.04
N SER A 126 -3.08 2.07 -6.45
CA SER A 126 -2.34 2.42 -7.66
C SER A 126 -0.96 2.99 -7.27
N PRO A 127 0.14 2.32 -7.66
CA PRO A 127 1.48 2.87 -7.53
C PRO A 127 1.62 4.17 -8.32
N ALA A 128 2.31 5.16 -7.75
CA ALA A 128 2.52 6.45 -8.39
C ALA A 128 4.00 6.78 -8.55
N LEU A 129 4.72 6.91 -7.43
CA LEU A 129 6.10 7.40 -7.42
C LEU A 129 6.97 6.49 -6.56
N LEU A 130 8.08 6.00 -7.09
CA LEU A 130 9.13 5.39 -6.30
C LEU A 130 10.12 6.48 -5.87
N VAL A 131 10.39 6.57 -4.57
CA VAL A 131 11.35 7.52 -4.00
C VAL A 131 12.40 6.78 -3.20
N ALA A 132 13.66 7.23 -3.29
CA ALA A 132 14.76 6.60 -2.59
C ALA A 132 15.84 7.62 -2.20
N ASP A 133 16.41 7.42 -1.02
CA ASP A 133 17.63 8.08 -0.57
C ASP A 133 18.57 7.04 0.06
N GLU A 134 19.55 7.47 0.86
CA GLU A 134 20.46 6.54 1.55
C GLU A 134 19.80 5.76 2.71
N TYR A 135 18.69 6.25 3.27
CA TYR A 135 18.06 5.71 4.48
C TYR A 135 16.84 4.83 4.18
N CYS A 136 16.10 5.13 3.12
CA CYS A 136 14.80 4.55 2.84
C CYS A 136 14.51 4.45 1.34
N ILE A 137 13.70 3.45 0.99
CA ILE A 137 13.04 3.35 -0.30
C ILE A 137 11.54 3.23 -0.02
N ALA A 138 10.76 4.12 -0.58
CA ALA A 138 9.31 4.15 -0.41
C ALA A 138 8.60 4.23 -1.76
N LEU A 139 7.43 3.62 -1.82
CA LEU A 139 6.53 3.68 -2.94
C LEU A 139 5.31 4.50 -2.55
N SER A 140 5.18 5.70 -3.11
CA SER A 140 3.95 6.48 -3.02
C SER A 140 2.84 5.79 -3.80
N VAL A 141 1.64 5.78 -3.22
CA VAL A 141 0.47 5.14 -3.79
C VAL A 141 -0.77 6.00 -3.68
N ARG A 142 -1.77 5.71 -4.52
CA ARG A 142 -3.11 6.26 -4.43
C ARG A 142 -4.08 5.16 -4.00
N VAL A 143 -4.93 5.47 -3.02
CA VAL A 143 -6.07 4.61 -2.65
C VAL A 143 -7.24 5.01 -3.55
N LEU A 144 -7.68 4.08 -4.41
CA LEU A 144 -8.73 4.33 -5.39
C LEU A 144 -10.08 3.77 -4.94
N SER A 145 -11.17 4.45 -5.26
CA SER A 145 -12.50 3.85 -5.29
C SER A 145 -12.65 2.95 -6.50
N ASN A 146 -13.50 1.94 -6.39
CA ASN A 146 -14.10 1.32 -7.56
C ASN A 146 -15.59 1.01 -7.31
N ALA A 147 -16.30 0.58 -8.35
CA ALA A 147 -17.72 0.25 -8.26
C ALA A 147 -18.05 -0.84 -7.21
N LEU A 148 -17.04 -1.59 -6.77
CA LEU A 148 -17.12 -2.72 -5.85
C LEU A 148 -16.56 -2.40 -4.46
N SER A 149 -16.03 -1.21 -4.22
CA SER A 149 -15.48 -0.84 -2.91
C SER A 149 -15.45 0.68 -2.72
N PRO A 150 -16.13 1.21 -1.70
CA PRO A 150 -16.01 2.61 -1.35
C PRO A 150 -14.56 2.90 -0.94
N THR A 151 -14.05 4.07 -1.34
CA THR A 151 -12.71 4.52 -0.93
C THR A 151 -12.64 4.55 0.59
N VAL A 152 -11.71 3.79 1.16
CA VAL A 152 -11.41 3.94 2.59
C VAL A 152 -10.73 5.30 2.82
N PRO A 153 -11.17 6.09 3.81
CA PRO A 153 -10.45 7.30 4.19
C PRO A 153 -8.98 7.00 4.49
N CYS A 154 -8.09 7.83 3.97
CA CYS A 154 -6.67 7.80 4.31
C CYS A 154 -6.32 9.12 4.97
N TYR A 155 -6.01 9.08 6.26
CA TYR A 155 -5.64 10.27 7.03
C TYR A 155 -4.14 10.55 6.95
N ASN A 156 -3.35 9.54 6.56
CA ASN A 156 -1.96 9.76 6.20
C ASN A 156 -1.86 10.62 4.93
N GLN A 157 -1.28 11.82 5.06
CA GLN A 157 -1.13 12.80 3.98
C GLN A 157 -0.37 12.24 2.78
N PHE A 158 0.58 11.33 3.00
CA PHE A 158 1.38 10.70 1.96
C PHE A 158 1.19 9.18 2.02
N PRO A 159 0.13 8.61 1.40
CA PRO A 159 -0.08 7.17 1.40
C PRO A 159 1.07 6.47 0.68
N HIS A 160 1.70 5.50 1.35
CA HIS A 160 2.89 4.85 0.82
C HIS A 160 3.10 3.44 1.35
N VAL A 161 4.00 2.73 0.71
CA VAL A 161 4.56 1.44 1.15
C VAL A 161 6.06 1.63 1.36
N THR A 162 6.55 1.36 2.57
CA THR A 162 8.00 1.31 2.81
C THR A 162 8.54 0.01 2.22
N LEU A 163 9.42 0.13 1.23
CA LEU A 163 10.01 -0.99 0.50
C LEU A 163 11.41 -1.34 0.99
N TRP A 164 12.13 -0.43 1.64
CA TRP A 164 13.40 -0.73 2.29
C TRP A 164 13.72 0.39 3.27
N CYS A 165 14.44 0.06 4.34
CA CYS A 165 15.04 1.03 5.24
C CYS A 165 16.29 0.44 5.86
N VAL A 166 17.28 1.30 6.17
CA VAL A 166 18.51 0.88 6.86
C VAL A 166 18.18 0.27 8.23
N LYS A 167 17.16 0.81 8.90
CA LYS A 167 16.67 0.31 10.20
C LYS A 167 15.14 0.37 10.24
N PRO A 168 14.46 -0.57 10.94
CA PRO A 168 13.00 -0.62 10.99
C PRO A 168 12.31 0.66 11.52
N ASP A 169 12.96 1.41 12.41
CA ASP A 169 12.46 2.66 12.98
C ASP A 169 12.52 3.85 12.01
N MET A 170 13.23 3.71 10.90
CA MET A 170 13.32 4.70 9.83
C MET A 170 12.14 4.62 8.84
N ALA A 171 11.19 3.69 8.99
CA ALA A 171 10.02 3.63 8.12
C ALA A 171 9.21 4.94 8.11
N LYS A 172 9.19 5.68 9.23
CA LYS A 172 8.56 7.01 9.34
C LYS A 172 9.16 8.05 8.39
N HIS A 173 10.44 7.88 8.01
CA HIS A 173 11.14 8.77 7.09
C HIS A 173 10.55 8.74 5.67
N SER A 174 9.82 7.66 5.32
CA SER A 174 9.09 7.57 4.05
C SER A 174 8.17 8.77 3.80
N ASN A 175 7.52 9.31 4.83
CA ASN A 175 6.66 10.49 4.69
C ASN A 175 7.46 11.75 4.32
N GLU A 176 8.54 12.01 5.05
CA GLU A 176 9.43 13.15 4.82
C GLU A 176 10.07 13.08 3.41
N LEU A 177 10.47 11.87 3.01
CA LEU A 177 11.07 11.59 1.72
C LEU A 177 10.09 11.86 0.56
N ILE A 178 8.83 11.43 0.69
CA ILE A 178 7.79 11.66 -0.32
C ILE A 178 7.41 13.14 -0.35
N GLU A 179 7.29 13.79 0.80
CA GLU A 179 7.00 15.23 0.88
C GLU A 179 8.07 16.03 0.14
N ALA A 180 9.36 15.74 0.38
CA ALA A 180 10.47 16.38 -0.30
C ALA A 180 10.44 16.16 -1.83
N ALA A 181 10.11 14.94 -2.27
CA ALA A 181 9.98 14.61 -3.68
C ALA A 181 8.81 15.37 -4.37
N VAL A 182 7.65 15.46 -3.70
CA VAL A 182 6.44 16.13 -4.25
C VAL A 182 6.57 17.65 -4.24
N ALA A 183 7.22 18.23 -3.23
CA ALA A 183 7.42 19.67 -3.14
C ALA A 183 8.34 20.23 -4.25
N GLY A 184 9.00 19.37 -5.03
CA GLY A 184 9.90 19.77 -6.13
C GLY A 184 11.09 20.61 -5.67
N GLY A 185 11.40 20.58 -4.36
CA GLY A 185 12.22 21.58 -3.71
C GLY A 185 13.71 21.39 -3.95
N ASP A 186 14.33 22.40 -4.57
CA ASP A 186 15.61 22.90 -4.07
C ASP A 186 15.43 23.29 -2.60
N ASN A 187 15.55 22.32 -1.70
CA ASN A 187 15.88 22.63 -0.33
C ASN A 187 17.28 23.24 -0.40
N GLY A 188 17.38 24.57 -0.33
CA GLY A 188 18.62 25.35 -0.52
C GLY A 188 19.73 25.07 0.51
N GLY A 189 20.14 23.82 0.61
CA GLY A 189 21.22 23.28 1.42
C GLY A 189 21.76 22.02 0.74
N ASP A 190 23.01 21.67 1.07
CA ASP A 190 23.82 20.59 0.48
C ASP A 190 23.25 19.15 0.63
N SER A 191 21.99 18.98 1.00
CA SER A 191 21.37 17.66 1.10
C SER A 191 21.09 17.11 -0.30
N PRO A 192 21.61 15.91 -0.64
CA PRO A 192 21.39 15.30 -1.94
C PRO A 192 19.89 15.09 -2.17
N ARG A 193 19.41 15.49 -3.36
CA ARG A 193 18.02 15.27 -3.74
C ARG A 193 17.73 13.76 -3.75
N PRO A 194 16.55 13.35 -3.27
CA PRO A 194 16.16 11.94 -3.35
C PRO A 194 16.02 11.53 -4.82
N PHE A 195 16.36 10.28 -5.11
CA PHE A 195 16.03 9.66 -6.38
C PHE A 195 14.51 9.52 -6.48
N THR A 196 13.96 9.82 -7.65
CA THR A 196 12.54 9.69 -7.96
C THR A 196 12.36 8.96 -9.29
N LEU A 197 11.36 8.07 -9.35
CA LEU A 197 10.93 7.41 -10.58
C LEU A 197 9.41 7.43 -10.64
N ASP A 198 8.87 8.13 -11.64
CA ASP A 198 7.45 8.14 -11.92
C ASP A 198 7.06 6.82 -12.60
N LEU A 199 6.14 6.09 -11.98
CA LEU A 199 5.69 4.79 -12.48
C LEU A 199 4.56 4.91 -13.50
N GLN A 200 3.98 6.10 -13.68
CA GLN A 200 3.03 6.37 -14.75
C GLN A 200 3.75 6.42 -16.11
N GLU A 201 4.99 6.93 -16.14
CA GLU A 201 5.82 7.02 -17.34
C GLU A 201 6.31 5.66 -17.86
N LEU A 202 6.19 4.58 -17.06
CA LEU A 202 6.57 3.22 -17.44
C LEU A 202 5.43 2.39 -18.02
N GLN A 203 4.22 2.95 -18.09
CA GLN A 203 3.02 2.25 -18.58
C GLN A 203 2.70 2.56 -20.05
N ASP A 204 3.52 3.39 -20.71
CA ASP A 204 3.49 3.72 -22.14
C ASP A 204 4.51 2.88 -22.95
#